data_AF-A0A7Y3UQL7-F1
#
_entry.id   AF-A0A7Y3UQL7-F1
#
_cell.length_a   1.000
_cell.length_b   1.000
_cell.length_c   1.000
_cell.angle_alpha   90.00
_cell.angle_beta   90.00
_cell.angle_gamma   90.00
#
_symmetry.space_group_name_H-M   'P 1'
#
loop_
_entity.id
_entity.type
_entity.pdbx_description
1 polymer ?
#
loop_
_entity_poly.entity_id
_entity_poly.type
_entity_poly.pdbx_seq_one_letter_code
_entity_poly.pdbx_strand_id
1 'polypeptide(L)'
;MKLETFTIPKNNKEIFMKPAYEELAGLIDINKERFQSYHFDINGKPYSQFREWVRTETLKKAREYTERMWSLCTELGLPGAENHFHRNDDYAPGTTIIQTGHAPTLVHPGILIKYGLVNNLAQQVQGIGLNLIVDSEVCRNPLFRIPHINGNHSSLEEIPLISKTADLPFEEMRATDLDKLKELRKSVMHSIHNAEMKYAFSEFMDILIKLHKETKHCRDLITFSRYAFTQRFNIVV
;
A
#
# COMPACT_ATOMS: atom_id res chain seq x y z
N MET A 1 -2.53 2.21 34.21
CA MET A 1 -2.77 1.60 32.88
C MET A 1 -2.70 0.09 33.07
N LYS A 2 -3.79 -0.66 32.87
CA LYS A 2 -3.72 -2.14 32.93
C LYS A 2 -2.93 -2.61 31.71
N LEU A 3 -1.92 -3.44 31.94
CA LEU A 3 -1.21 -4.12 30.86
C LEU A 3 -2.17 -5.15 30.26
N GLU A 4 -2.67 -4.86 29.07
CA GLU A 4 -3.48 -5.80 28.32
C GLU A 4 -2.56 -6.79 27.61
N THR A 5 -2.81 -8.08 27.81
CA THR A 5 -1.98 -9.14 27.23
C THR A 5 -2.66 -9.62 25.95
N PHE A 6 -1.92 -9.59 24.83
CA PHE A 6 -2.39 -10.12 23.56
C PHE A 6 -1.77 -11.49 23.29
N THR A 7 -2.54 -12.38 22.68
CA THR A 7 -2.06 -13.67 22.17
C THR A 7 -2.13 -13.69 20.66
N ILE A 8 -1.14 -14.33 20.02
CA ILE A 8 -1.13 -14.52 18.57
C ILE A 8 -2.33 -15.39 18.18
N PRO A 9 -3.07 -15.05 17.10
CA PRO A 9 -4.09 -15.90 16.52
C PRO A 9 -3.64 -17.36 16.36
N LYS A 10 -4.51 -18.31 16.68
CA LYS A 10 -4.15 -19.75 16.70
C LYS A 10 -4.65 -20.49 15.47
N ASN A 11 -5.68 -19.99 14.81
CA ASN A 11 -6.30 -20.65 13.68
C ASN A 11 -5.81 -20.08 12.35
N ASN A 12 -5.87 -20.91 11.31
CA ASN A 12 -5.52 -20.48 9.95
C ASN A 12 -6.44 -19.32 9.51
N LYS A 13 -5.85 -18.28 8.90
CA LYS A 13 -6.53 -17.07 8.42
C LYS A 13 -7.21 -16.22 9.51
N GLU A 14 -6.96 -16.49 10.77
CA GLU A 14 -7.45 -15.67 11.88
C GLU A 14 -6.68 -14.35 11.94
N ILE A 15 -7.40 -13.23 11.99
CA ILE A 15 -6.84 -11.88 12.05
C ILE A 15 -7.21 -11.28 13.40
N PHE A 16 -6.20 -10.88 14.18
CA PHE A 16 -6.43 -10.09 15.38
C PHE A 16 -6.46 -8.60 15.04
N MET A 17 -7.52 -7.92 15.44
CA MET A 17 -7.70 -6.48 15.24
C MET A 17 -8.11 -5.85 16.57
N LYS A 18 -7.46 -4.73 16.90
CA LYS A 18 -7.82 -3.92 18.06
C LYS A 18 -7.75 -2.42 17.73
N PRO A 19 -8.79 -1.63 18.04
CA PRO A 19 -10.12 -2.06 18.52
C PRO A 19 -10.84 -2.97 17.50
N ALA A 20 -11.93 -3.61 17.90
CA ALA A 20 -12.63 -4.55 17.03
C ALA A 20 -13.12 -3.84 15.76
N TYR A 21 -13.27 -4.60 14.66
CA TYR A 21 -13.58 -4.04 13.35
C TYR A 21 -14.85 -3.15 13.39
N GLU A 22 -15.87 -3.59 14.12
CA GLU A 22 -17.16 -2.93 14.29
C GLU A 22 -17.05 -1.59 15.03
N GLU A 23 -16.00 -1.41 15.83
CA GLU A 23 -15.76 -0.20 16.63
C GLU A 23 -15.00 0.87 15.84
N LEU A 24 -14.35 0.51 14.73
CA LEU A 24 -13.47 1.42 13.99
C LEU A 24 -14.19 2.63 13.42
N ALA A 25 -15.42 2.46 12.93
CA ALA A 25 -16.22 3.58 12.41
C ALA A 25 -16.50 4.63 13.50
N GLY A 26 -16.76 4.20 14.74
CA GLY A 26 -16.99 5.09 15.88
C GLY A 26 -15.75 5.92 16.25
N LEU A 27 -14.54 5.46 15.93
CA LEU A 27 -13.32 6.23 16.17
C LEU A 27 -13.20 7.49 15.31
N ILE A 28 -13.91 7.54 14.19
CA ILE A 28 -13.84 8.67 13.26
C ILE A 28 -14.39 9.93 13.94
N ASP A 29 -15.54 9.83 14.60
CA ASP A 29 -16.16 10.97 15.27
C ASP A 29 -15.37 11.40 16.50
N ILE A 30 -14.81 10.43 17.25
CA ILE A 30 -13.88 10.71 18.34
C ILE A 30 -12.64 11.47 17.84
N ASN A 31 -12.09 11.10 16.68
CA ASN A 31 -10.97 11.82 16.08
C ASN A 31 -11.36 13.24 15.64
N LYS A 32 -12.55 13.42 15.06
CA LYS A 32 -13.07 14.76 14.70
C LYS A 32 -13.19 15.66 15.93
N GLU A 33 -13.80 15.16 17.01
CA GLU A 33 -13.92 15.90 18.28
C GLU A 33 -12.56 16.28 18.84
N ARG A 34 -11.60 15.35 18.86
CA ARG A 34 -10.22 15.62 19.29
C ARG A 34 -9.59 16.74 18.48
N PHE A 35 -9.68 16.69 17.15
CA PHE A 35 -9.12 17.75 16.30
C PHE A 35 -9.79 19.11 16.51
N GLN A 36 -11.10 19.14 16.77
CA GLN A 36 -11.83 20.37 17.06
C GLN A 36 -11.45 20.97 18.43
N SER A 37 -11.03 20.15 19.39
CA SER A 37 -10.60 20.57 20.72
C SER A 37 -9.21 21.23 20.77
N TYR A 38 -8.44 21.17 19.68
CA TYR A 38 -7.09 21.70 19.63
C TYR A 38 -7.09 23.22 19.42
N HIS A 39 -6.58 23.94 20.42
CA HIS A 39 -6.47 25.39 20.44
C HIS A 39 -5.01 25.83 20.55
N PHE A 40 -4.28 25.71 19.45
CA PHE A 40 -2.91 26.18 19.31
C PHE A 40 -2.64 26.67 17.88
N ASP A 41 -1.55 27.40 17.70
CA ASP A 41 -1.12 27.90 16.40
C ASP A 41 0.08 27.11 15.86
N ILE A 42 0.14 26.98 14.54
CA ILE A 42 1.31 26.51 13.81
C ILE A 42 1.79 27.66 12.94
N ASN A 43 2.99 28.19 13.24
CA ASN A 43 3.56 29.34 12.54
C ASN A 43 2.58 30.54 12.43
N GLY A 44 1.88 30.86 13.53
CA GLY A 44 0.93 31.98 13.59
C GLY A 44 -0.40 31.75 12.87
N LYS A 45 -0.69 30.52 12.43
CA LYS A 45 -2.01 30.13 11.90
C LYS A 45 -2.73 29.22 12.90
N PRO A 46 -4.02 29.46 13.18
CA PRO A 46 -4.82 28.54 14.00
C PRO A 46 -4.76 27.12 13.47
N TYR A 47 -4.59 26.14 14.35
CA TYR A 47 -4.49 24.72 13.99
C TYR A 47 -5.62 24.28 13.05
N SER A 48 -6.85 24.71 13.29
CA SER A 48 -8.01 24.37 12.46
C SER A 48 -7.84 24.83 11.00
N GLN A 49 -7.35 26.05 10.78
CA GLN A 49 -7.08 26.59 9.45
C GLN A 49 -5.88 25.89 8.80
N PHE A 50 -4.80 25.68 9.56
CA PHE A 50 -3.63 24.95 9.07
C PHE A 50 -4.01 23.54 8.63
N ARG A 51 -4.81 22.84 9.42
CA ARG A 51 -5.26 21.47 9.14
C ARG A 51 -6.11 21.41 7.88
N GLU A 52 -7.05 22.33 7.68
CA GLU A 52 -7.88 22.35 6.48
C GLU A 52 -7.06 22.67 5.22
N TRP A 53 -6.08 23.56 5.34
CA TRP A 53 -5.12 23.84 4.27
C TRP A 53 -4.29 22.59 3.91
N VAL A 54 -3.66 21.93 4.89
CA VAL A 54 -2.87 20.71 4.66
C VAL A 54 -3.74 19.62 4.05
N ARG A 55 -4.95 19.42 4.59
CA ARG A 55 -5.90 18.44 4.07
C ARG A 55 -6.19 18.67 2.59
N THR A 56 -6.48 19.91 2.19
CA THR A 56 -6.76 20.26 0.79
C THR A 56 -5.56 19.98 -0.11
N GLU A 57 -4.36 20.41 0.30
CA GLU A 57 -3.13 20.17 -0.47
C GLU A 57 -2.77 18.68 -0.57
N THR A 58 -2.94 17.91 0.51
CA THR A 58 -2.71 16.46 0.51
C THR A 58 -3.63 15.76 -0.46
N LEU A 59 -4.94 16.06 -0.43
CA LEU A 59 -5.91 15.43 -1.33
C LEU A 59 -5.66 15.80 -2.79
N LYS A 60 -5.30 17.06 -3.06
CA LYS A 60 -4.91 17.50 -4.40
C LYS A 60 -3.69 16.72 -4.92
N LYS A 61 -2.63 16.60 -4.13
CA LYS A 61 -1.42 15.85 -4.51
C LYS A 61 -1.69 14.36 -4.67
N ALA A 62 -2.51 13.77 -3.81
CA ALA A 62 -2.91 12.37 -3.89
C ALA A 62 -3.66 12.09 -5.20
N ARG A 63 -4.57 13.00 -5.58
CA ARG A 63 -5.28 12.94 -6.86
C ARG A 63 -4.32 13.03 -8.05
N GLU A 64 -3.46 14.05 -8.08
CA GLU A 64 -2.48 14.23 -9.16
C GLU A 64 -1.58 12.99 -9.34
N TYR A 65 -1.11 12.41 -8.23
CA TYR A 65 -0.26 11.22 -8.25
C TYR A 65 -1.02 9.98 -8.74
N THR A 66 -2.26 9.80 -8.27
CA THR A 66 -3.11 8.65 -8.64
C THR A 66 -3.57 8.74 -10.09
N GLU A 67 -3.91 9.93 -10.59
CA GLU A 67 -4.26 10.16 -12.00
C GLU A 67 -3.08 9.87 -12.93
N ARG A 68 -1.85 10.29 -12.56
CA ARG A 68 -0.64 9.93 -13.33
C ARG A 68 -0.45 8.42 -13.42
N MET A 69 -0.56 7.73 -12.27
CA MET A 69 -0.44 6.28 -12.21
C MET A 69 -1.50 5.60 -13.06
N TRP A 70 -2.74 6.08 -12.96
CA TRP A 70 -3.87 5.56 -13.71
C TRP A 70 -3.69 5.69 -15.22
N SER A 71 -3.41 6.90 -15.70
CA SER A 71 -3.19 7.16 -17.14
C SER A 71 -2.14 6.22 -17.71
N LEU A 72 -1.03 6.03 -16.98
CA LEU A 72 0.01 5.09 -17.38
C LEU A 72 -0.48 3.63 -17.42
N CYS A 73 -1.25 3.19 -16.42
CA CYS A 73 -1.81 1.84 -16.41
C CYS A 73 -2.78 1.61 -17.57
N THR A 74 -3.59 2.61 -17.92
CA THR A 74 -4.53 2.56 -19.06
C THR A 74 -3.78 2.52 -20.39
N GLU A 75 -2.77 3.38 -20.58
CA GLU A 75 -1.92 3.40 -21.78
C GLU A 75 -1.22 2.04 -22.02
N LEU A 76 -0.79 1.39 -20.95
CA LEU A 76 -0.13 0.07 -20.99
C LEU A 76 -1.11 -1.12 -21.07
N GLY A 77 -2.42 -0.87 -21.06
CA GLY A 77 -3.46 -1.89 -21.06
C GLY A 77 -3.30 -2.87 -19.90
N LEU A 78 -3.03 -2.37 -18.70
CA LEU A 78 -2.90 -3.20 -17.51
C LEU A 78 -4.28 -3.65 -17.00
N PRO A 79 -4.43 -4.88 -16.49
CA PRO A 79 -5.70 -5.34 -15.94
C PRO A 79 -6.17 -4.45 -14.78
N GLY A 80 -7.45 -4.10 -14.74
CA GLY A 80 -8.02 -3.21 -13.72
C GLY A 80 -7.96 -1.73 -14.11
N ALA A 81 -7.24 -1.37 -15.18
CA ALA A 81 -7.17 -0.03 -15.75
C ALA A 81 -8.47 0.43 -16.46
N GLU A 82 -9.51 -0.38 -16.41
CA GLU A 82 -10.88 -0.07 -16.80
C GLU A 82 -11.77 0.31 -15.60
N ASN A 83 -11.41 -0.12 -14.39
CA ASN A 83 -12.20 0.05 -13.17
C ASN A 83 -11.91 1.38 -12.46
N HIS A 84 -11.71 2.48 -13.20
CA HIS A 84 -11.39 3.74 -12.55
C HIS A 84 -12.54 4.18 -11.67
N PHE A 85 -12.30 4.24 -10.37
CA PHE A 85 -13.20 4.90 -9.46
C PHE A 85 -12.92 6.41 -9.51
N HIS A 86 -13.62 7.11 -10.41
CA HIS A 86 -13.84 8.54 -10.27
C HIS A 86 -15.16 8.77 -9.53
N ARG A 87 -15.13 9.42 -8.37
CA ARG A 87 -16.23 10.31 -8.00
C ARG A 87 -15.68 11.72 -8.00
N ASN A 88 -16.27 12.58 -8.82
CA ASN A 88 -15.89 13.99 -8.92
C ASN A 88 -15.94 14.73 -7.56
N ASP A 89 -16.70 14.19 -6.60
CA ASP A 89 -16.96 14.77 -5.29
C ASP A 89 -16.11 14.18 -4.16
N ASP A 90 -15.26 13.16 -4.41
CA ASP A 90 -14.53 12.46 -3.34
C ASP A 90 -13.69 13.46 -2.51
N TYR A 91 -13.09 14.45 -3.16
CA TYR A 91 -12.19 15.41 -2.52
C TYR A 91 -12.87 16.65 -1.95
N ALA A 92 -14.21 16.63 -1.77
CA ALA A 92 -14.94 17.75 -1.20
C ALA A 92 -14.42 18.13 0.21
N PRO A 93 -14.52 19.42 0.60
CA PRO A 93 -14.28 19.84 1.96
C PRO A 93 -15.13 19.02 2.94
N GLY A 94 -14.51 18.55 4.02
CA GLY A 94 -15.19 17.73 5.03
C GLY A 94 -15.30 16.23 4.77
N THR A 95 -14.96 15.70 3.57
CA THR A 95 -14.96 14.24 3.33
C THR A 95 -14.11 13.48 4.35
N THR A 96 -14.62 12.39 4.93
CA THR A 96 -13.82 11.58 5.86
C THR A 96 -12.60 10.97 5.14
N ILE A 97 -11.40 11.12 5.71
CA ILE A 97 -10.18 10.45 5.21
C ILE A 97 -9.85 9.30 6.16
N ILE A 98 -9.74 8.10 5.61
CA ILE A 98 -9.19 6.93 6.29
C ILE A 98 -7.77 6.75 5.79
N GLN A 99 -6.79 7.12 6.62
CA GLN A 99 -5.38 7.13 6.21
C GLN A 99 -4.62 5.94 6.78
N THR A 100 -3.78 5.34 5.94
CA THR A 100 -2.68 4.45 6.34
C THR A 100 -1.38 4.95 5.72
N GLY A 101 -0.27 4.29 6.03
CA GLY A 101 0.98 4.51 5.34
C GLY A 101 1.92 3.32 5.45
N HIS A 102 2.84 3.25 4.51
CA HIS A 102 3.93 2.27 4.51
C HIS A 102 5.04 2.71 3.55
N ALA A 103 6.26 2.25 3.79
CA ALA A 103 7.31 2.29 2.77
C ALA A 103 6.89 1.53 1.51
N PRO A 104 7.42 1.90 0.32
CA PRO A 104 7.10 1.25 -0.94
C PRO A 104 7.81 -0.11 -1.04
N THR A 105 7.34 -1.07 -0.25
CA THR A 105 7.78 -2.47 -0.24
C THR A 105 6.79 -3.34 -0.99
N LEU A 106 7.26 -4.53 -1.45
CA LEU A 106 6.33 -5.57 -1.89
C LEU A 106 5.38 -5.95 -0.76
N VAL A 107 4.17 -6.33 -1.15
CA VAL A 107 3.07 -6.51 -0.22
C VAL A 107 3.25 -7.79 0.57
N HIS A 108 3.44 -7.67 1.89
CA HIS A 108 3.30 -8.77 2.82
C HIS A 108 1.85 -8.81 3.38
N PRO A 109 1.40 -9.92 4.00
CA PRO A 109 0.00 -10.07 4.44
C PRO A 109 -0.51 -8.91 5.32
N GLY A 110 0.32 -8.41 6.24
CA GLY A 110 -0.02 -7.23 7.06
C GLY A 110 -0.34 -5.96 6.25
N ILE A 111 0.33 -5.72 5.11
CA ILE A 111 0.01 -4.58 4.23
C ILE A 111 -1.32 -4.83 3.49
N LEU A 112 -1.59 -6.05 3.00
CA LEU A 112 -2.89 -6.39 2.39
C LEU A 112 -4.04 -6.15 3.36
N ILE A 113 -3.89 -6.58 4.62
CA ILE A 113 -4.89 -6.37 5.67
C ILE A 113 -5.13 -4.87 5.87
N LYS A 114 -4.08 -4.05 5.93
CA LYS A 114 -4.21 -2.59 6.04
C LYS A 114 -5.00 -1.99 4.87
N TYR A 115 -4.68 -2.35 3.63
CA TYR A 115 -5.40 -1.79 2.47
C TYR A 115 -6.83 -2.27 2.37
N GLY A 116 -7.08 -3.57 2.60
CA GLY A 116 -8.44 -4.09 2.68
C GLY A 116 -9.26 -3.36 3.76
N LEU A 117 -8.67 -3.13 4.93
CA LEU A 117 -9.30 -2.41 6.03
C LEU A 117 -9.62 -0.96 5.68
N VAL A 118 -8.64 -0.23 5.14
CA VAL A 118 -8.84 1.18 4.76
C VAL A 118 -9.88 1.30 3.65
N ASN A 119 -9.80 0.47 2.62
CA ASN A 119 -10.74 0.46 1.51
C ASN A 119 -12.18 0.18 2.01
N ASN A 120 -12.34 -0.85 2.85
CA ASN A 120 -13.65 -1.22 3.37
C ASN A 120 -14.24 -0.14 4.31
N LEU A 121 -13.43 0.38 5.23
CA LEU A 121 -13.87 1.43 6.15
C LEU A 121 -14.20 2.72 5.41
N ALA A 122 -13.41 3.11 4.40
CA ALA A 122 -13.70 4.26 3.55
C ALA A 122 -15.05 4.10 2.82
N GLN A 123 -15.32 2.92 2.23
CA GLN A 123 -16.60 2.64 1.60
C GLN A 123 -17.77 2.70 2.59
N GLN A 124 -17.61 2.11 3.79
CA GLN A 124 -18.63 2.08 4.84
C GLN A 124 -19.05 3.49 5.28
N VAL A 125 -18.11 4.43 5.34
CA VAL A 125 -18.36 5.80 5.82
C VAL A 125 -18.46 6.84 4.70
N GLN A 126 -18.52 6.38 3.45
CA GLN A 126 -18.53 7.23 2.25
C GLN A 126 -17.35 8.24 2.27
N GLY A 127 -16.19 7.80 2.75
CA GLY A 127 -14.96 8.57 2.80
C GLY A 127 -13.96 8.15 1.71
N ILE A 128 -12.73 8.65 1.84
CA ILE A 128 -11.59 8.31 0.97
C ILE A 128 -10.59 7.47 1.74
N GLY A 129 -10.13 6.38 1.13
CA GLY A 129 -8.93 5.68 1.56
C GLY A 129 -7.68 6.39 1.03
N LEU A 130 -6.73 6.70 1.91
CA LEU A 130 -5.47 7.36 1.55
C LEU A 130 -4.28 6.53 2.05
N ASN A 131 -3.42 6.08 1.13
CA ASN A 131 -2.15 5.47 1.47
C ASN A 131 -0.99 6.47 1.33
N LEU A 132 -0.43 6.91 2.45
CA LEU A 132 0.79 7.70 2.46
C LEU A 132 2.01 6.81 2.19
N ILE A 133 2.66 7.02 1.05
CA ILE A 133 3.92 6.35 0.72
C ILE A 133 5.05 7.01 1.53
N VAL A 134 5.69 6.24 2.41
CA VAL A 134 6.80 6.72 3.25
C VAL A 134 8.12 6.29 2.62
N ASP A 135 8.54 7.01 1.58
CA ASP A 135 9.73 6.68 0.77
C ASP A 135 11.03 7.30 1.29
N SER A 136 10.96 8.09 2.37
CA SER A 136 12.13 8.57 3.12
C SER A 136 12.79 7.48 3.99
N GLU A 137 12.15 6.32 4.14
CA GLU A 137 12.74 5.19 4.85
C GLU A 137 13.87 4.54 4.05
N VAL A 138 14.98 4.26 4.73
CA VAL A 138 16.11 3.51 4.17
C VAL A 138 15.67 2.10 3.81
N CYS A 139 15.89 1.70 2.55
CA CYS A 139 15.60 0.36 2.08
C CYS A 139 16.66 -0.63 2.58
N ARG A 140 16.43 -1.20 3.77
CA ARG A 140 17.33 -2.20 4.35
C ARG A 140 16.95 -3.58 3.85
N ASN A 141 17.83 -4.18 3.04
CA ASN A 141 17.70 -5.55 2.52
C ASN A 141 16.32 -5.84 1.89
N PRO A 142 16.07 -5.34 0.66
CA PRO A 142 14.85 -5.60 -0.10
C PRO A 142 14.80 -7.06 -0.54
N LEU A 143 14.40 -7.93 0.39
CA LEU A 143 14.31 -9.37 0.22
C LEU A 143 12.84 -9.77 0.11
N PHE A 144 12.56 -10.69 -0.80
CA PHE A 144 11.32 -11.40 -0.88
C PHE A 144 11.45 -12.69 -0.06
N ARG A 145 10.62 -12.83 0.96
CA ARG A 145 10.60 -13.97 1.89
C ARG A 145 9.50 -14.93 1.48
N ILE A 146 9.88 -16.08 0.95
CA ILE A 146 8.94 -17.08 0.42
C ILE A 146 8.94 -18.31 1.31
N PRO A 147 7.76 -18.81 1.71
CA PRO A 147 7.67 -20.14 2.27
C PRO A 147 7.94 -21.18 1.16
N HIS A 148 9.06 -21.87 1.25
CA HIS A 148 9.36 -23.05 0.45
C HIS A 148 8.79 -24.28 1.17
N ILE A 149 7.61 -24.72 0.76
CA ILE A 149 6.87 -25.84 1.37
C ILE A 149 6.91 -27.03 0.41
N ASN A 150 7.75 -28.02 0.72
CA ASN A 150 7.87 -29.26 -0.04
C ASN A 150 7.48 -30.46 0.83
N GLY A 151 6.21 -30.87 0.74
CA GLY A 151 5.67 -31.91 1.60
C GLY A 151 5.73 -31.50 3.08
N ASN A 152 6.42 -32.31 3.90
CA ASN A 152 6.59 -32.05 5.33
C ASN A 152 7.76 -31.11 5.66
N HIS A 153 8.56 -30.71 4.66
CA HIS A 153 9.66 -29.78 4.85
C HIS A 153 9.21 -28.35 4.52
N SER A 154 9.36 -27.46 5.49
CA SER A 154 9.13 -26.03 5.30
C SER A 154 10.41 -25.26 5.61
N SER A 155 10.85 -24.43 4.67
CA SER A 155 11.94 -23.47 4.88
C SER A 155 11.51 -22.08 4.42
N LEU A 156 12.20 -21.05 4.93
CA LEU A 156 12.06 -19.70 4.41
C LEU A 156 13.18 -19.45 3.40
N GLU A 157 12.82 -19.05 2.19
CA GLU A 157 13.79 -18.63 1.17
C GLU A 157 13.78 -17.10 1.07
N GLU A 158 14.97 -16.50 1.06
CA GLU A 158 15.15 -15.05 0.92
C GLU A 158 15.73 -14.75 -0.47
N ILE A 159 14.94 -14.07 -1.31
CA ILE A 159 15.29 -13.76 -2.70
C ILE A 159 15.41 -12.24 -2.85
N PRO A 160 16.57 -11.68 -3.25
CA PRO A 160 16.71 -10.24 -3.45
C PRO A 160 15.76 -9.69 -4.53
N LEU A 161 15.00 -8.64 -4.20
CA LEU A 161 14.10 -7.94 -5.12
C LEU A 161 14.86 -6.98 -6.04
N ILE A 162 15.86 -6.31 -5.50
CA ILE A 162 16.75 -5.41 -6.24
C ILE A 162 18.19 -5.74 -5.87
N SER A 163 19.12 -5.42 -6.78
CA SER A 163 20.55 -5.45 -6.45
C SER A 163 20.82 -4.66 -5.18
N LYS A 164 21.78 -5.12 -4.36
CA LYS A 164 22.24 -4.43 -3.15
C LYS A 164 22.71 -3.01 -3.50
N THR A 165 21.78 -2.07 -3.47
CA THR A 165 22.08 -0.64 -3.49
C THR A 165 22.60 -0.28 -2.12
N ALA A 166 23.39 0.81 -2.04
CA ALA A 166 23.72 1.41 -0.76
C ALA A 166 22.44 1.63 0.07
N ASP A 167 22.56 1.73 1.41
CA ASP A 167 21.49 1.99 2.37
C ASP A 167 20.82 3.36 2.12
N LEU A 168 20.14 3.48 0.97
CA LEU A 168 19.50 4.67 0.47
C LEU A 168 18.01 4.66 0.83
N PRO A 169 17.41 5.83 1.05
CA PRO A 169 15.97 6.00 1.05
C PRO A 169 15.35 5.53 -0.27
N PHE A 170 14.11 5.00 -0.23
CA PHE A 170 13.39 4.57 -1.43
C PHE A 170 13.21 5.70 -2.46
N GLU A 171 13.10 6.95 -2.02
CA GLU A 171 13.00 8.12 -2.91
C GLU A 171 14.24 8.34 -3.79
N GLU A 172 15.42 7.91 -3.34
CA GLU A 172 16.69 8.04 -4.07
C GLU A 172 16.98 6.82 -4.97
N MET A 173 16.24 5.74 -4.79
CA MET A 173 16.53 4.47 -5.45
C MET A 173 15.97 4.42 -6.87
N ARG A 174 16.82 4.02 -7.82
CA ARG A 174 16.41 3.70 -9.18
C ARG A 174 15.76 2.31 -9.25
N ALA A 175 14.88 2.14 -10.23
CA ALA A 175 14.36 0.82 -10.58
C ALA A 175 15.52 -0.13 -10.93
N THR A 176 15.41 -1.39 -10.49
CA THR A 176 16.38 -2.44 -10.86
C THR A 176 16.26 -2.75 -12.35
N ASP A 177 17.33 -3.25 -12.97
CA ASP A 177 17.29 -3.63 -14.39
C ASP A 177 16.33 -4.80 -14.68
N LEU A 178 15.94 -4.90 -15.94
CA LEU A 178 14.97 -5.90 -16.41
C LEU A 178 15.47 -7.34 -16.25
N ASP A 179 16.77 -7.58 -16.35
CA ASP A 179 17.31 -8.94 -16.26
C ASP A 179 17.23 -9.47 -14.81
N LYS A 180 17.46 -8.61 -13.82
CA LYS A 180 17.19 -8.94 -12.41
C LYS A 180 15.72 -9.21 -12.13
N LEU A 181 14.80 -8.50 -12.78
CA LEU A 181 13.36 -8.80 -12.66
C LEU A 181 13.02 -10.18 -13.23
N LYS A 182 13.64 -10.56 -14.35
CA LYS A 182 13.47 -11.92 -14.92
C LYS A 182 14.07 -12.99 -14.00
N GLU A 183 15.24 -12.72 -13.40
CA GLU A 183 15.87 -13.61 -12.43
C GLU A 183 15.00 -13.79 -11.19
N LEU A 184 14.51 -12.70 -10.61
CA LEU A 184 13.54 -12.72 -9.51
C LEU A 184 12.32 -13.57 -9.87
N ARG A 185 11.73 -13.35 -11.05
CA ARG A 185 10.58 -14.15 -11.52
C ARG A 185 10.91 -15.64 -11.52
N LYS A 186 12.06 -16.02 -12.08
CA LYS A 186 12.51 -17.41 -12.16
C LYS A 186 12.69 -18.03 -10.77
N SER A 187 13.40 -17.33 -9.88
CA SER A 187 13.70 -17.80 -8.53
C SER A 187 12.43 -18.00 -7.72
N VAL A 188 11.55 -17.00 -7.69
CA VAL A 188 10.27 -17.09 -6.96
C VAL A 188 9.37 -18.20 -7.51
N MET A 189 9.25 -18.33 -8.83
CA MET A 189 8.41 -19.37 -9.46
C MET A 189 8.93 -20.79 -9.22
N HIS A 190 10.23 -20.93 -8.94
CA HIS A 190 10.84 -22.20 -8.53
C HIS A 190 10.50 -22.54 -7.07
N SER A 191 10.50 -21.55 -6.18
CA SER A 191 10.26 -21.73 -4.74
C SER A 191 8.80 -21.96 -4.37
N ILE A 192 7.87 -21.34 -5.10
CA ILE A 192 6.43 -21.50 -4.86
C ILE A 192 6.00 -22.88 -5.40
N HIS A 193 5.22 -23.64 -4.63
CA HIS A 193 4.67 -24.93 -5.08
C HIS A 193 3.16 -24.88 -5.38
N ASN A 194 2.43 -23.95 -4.74
CA ASN A 194 0.99 -23.77 -4.94
C ASN A 194 0.70 -23.10 -6.31
N ALA A 195 -0.21 -23.68 -7.09
CA ALA A 195 -0.54 -23.22 -8.44
C ALA A 195 -1.19 -21.82 -8.48
N GLU A 196 -2.08 -21.51 -7.52
CA GLU A 196 -2.75 -20.21 -7.43
C GLU A 196 -1.74 -19.10 -7.07
N MET A 197 -0.81 -19.38 -6.15
CA MET A 197 0.28 -18.47 -5.81
C MET A 197 1.21 -18.22 -7.00
N LYS A 198 1.53 -19.26 -7.78
CA LYS A 198 2.31 -19.12 -9.02
C LYS A 198 1.61 -18.24 -10.03
N TYR A 199 0.31 -18.43 -10.22
CA TYR A 199 -0.50 -17.63 -11.13
C TYR A 199 -0.53 -16.16 -10.69
N ALA A 200 -0.90 -15.89 -9.44
CA ALA A 200 -0.97 -14.53 -8.89
C ALA A 200 0.39 -13.81 -8.97
N PHE A 201 1.48 -14.49 -8.62
CA PHE A 201 2.82 -13.92 -8.73
C PHE A 201 3.26 -13.67 -10.17
N SER A 202 2.94 -14.59 -11.09
CA SER A 202 3.22 -14.41 -12.51
C SER A 202 2.52 -13.17 -13.07
N GLU A 203 1.24 -12.99 -12.76
CA GLU A 203 0.48 -11.80 -13.19
C GLU A 203 1.06 -10.51 -12.61
N PHE A 204 1.43 -10.51 -11.33
CA PHE A 204 2.10 -9.38 -10.71
C PHE A 204 3.42 -9.03 -11.41
N MET A 205 4.23 -10.03 -11.76
CA MET A 205 5.48 -9.82 -12.48
C MET A 205 5.26 -9.29 -13.91
N ASP A 206 4.19 -9.69 -14.58
CA ASP A 206 3.84 -9.15 -15.91
C ASP A 206 3.50 -7.65 -15.84
N ILE A 207 2.74 -7.24 -14.81
CA ILE A 207 2.47 -5.82 -14.51
C ILE A 207 3.78 -5.07 -14.23
N LEU A 208 4.60 -5.61 -13.33
CA LEU A 208 5.84 -4.97 -12.90
C LEU A 208 6.83 -4.79 -14.05
N ILE A 209 6.99 -5.79 -14.91
CA ILE A 209 7.87 -5.72 -16.09
C ILE A 209 7.39 -4.69 -17.11
N LYS A 210 6.07 -4.57 -17.32
CA LYS A 210 5.49 -3.54 -18.20
C LYS A 210 5.78 -2.15 -17.65
N LEU A 211 5.50 -1.91 -16.37
CA LEU A 211 5.72 -0.62 -15.71
C LEU A 211 7.20 -0.23 -15.63
N HIS A 212 8.10 -1.20 -15.43
CA HIS A 212 9.54 -0.95 -15.40
C HIS A 212 10.04 -0.19 -16.64
N LYS A 213 9.43 -0.40 -17.81
CA LYS A 213 9.82 0.31 -19.05
C LYS A 213 9.53 1.81 -18.99
N GLU A 214 8.56 2.21 -18.18
CA GLU A 214 8.05 3.59 -18.10
C GLU A 214 8.42 4.28 -16.78
N THR A 215 8.83 3.54 -15.75
CA THR A 215 9.19 4.07 -14.42
C THR A 215 10.69 4.01 -14.14
N LYS A 216 11.28 5.14 -13.73
CA LYS A 216 12.72 5.23 -13.40
C LYS A 216 13.05 4.96 -11.93
N HIS A 217 12.11 5.23 -11.02
CA HIS A 217 12.32 5.15 -9.58
C HIS A 217 11.72 3.88 -9.00
N CYS A 218 12.41 3.28 -8.02
CA CYS A 218 11.97 2.07 -7.34
C CYS A 218 10.62 2.27 -6.65
N ARG A 219 10.41 3.42 -6.00
CA ARG A 219 9.14 3.75 -5.32
C ARG A 219 7.94 3.71 -6.28
N ASP A 220 8.10 4.29 -7.48
CA ASP A 220 7.02 4.40 -8.46
C ASP A 220 6.74 3.03 -9.06
N LEU A 221 7.79 2.27 -9.40
CA LEU A 221 7.66 0.91 -9.91
C LEU A 221 6.87 0.02 -8.93
N ILE A 222 7.25 0.02 -7.65
CA ILE A 222 6.59 -0.82 -6.64
C ILE A 222 5.16 -0.33 -6.37
N THR A 223 4.98 0.98 -6.20
CA THR A 223 3.68 1.57 -5.87
C THR A 223 2.67 1.36 -6.99
N PHE A 224 3.06 1.60 -8.25
CA PHE A 224 2.18 1.46 -9.41
C PHE A 224 1.86 -0.01 -9.68
N SER A 225 2.86 -0.90 -9.60
CA SER A 225 2.64 -2.34 -9.80
C SER A 225 1.68 -2.90 -8.78
N ARG A 226 1.85 -2.49 -7.52
CA ARG A 226 0.96 -2.86 -6.43
C ARG A 226 -0.45 -2.36 -6.66
N TYR A 227 -0.61 -1.08 -6.95
CA TYR A 227 -1.92 -0.47 -7.15
C TYR A 227 -2.68 -1.16 -8.29
N ALA A 228 -2.05 -1.31 -9.46
CA ALA A 228 -2.64 -1.99 -10.61
C ALA A 228 -3.05 -3.43 -10.27
N PHE A 229 -2.21 -4.14 -9.51
CA PHE A 229 -2.54 -5.51 -9.08
C PHE A 229 -3.70 -5.56 -8.08
N THR A 230 -3.74 -4.66 -7.09
CA THR A 230 -4.77 -4.68 -6.03
C THR A 230 -6.14 -4.18 -6.50
N GLN A 231 -6.18 -3.33 -7.53
CA GLN A 231 -7.44 -2.87 -8.13
C GLN A 231 -8.32 -4.01 -8.64
N ARG A 232 -7.73 -5.11 -9.09
CA ARG A 232 -8.45 -6.33 -9.52
C ARG A 232 -9.30 -6.95 -8.41
N PHE A 233 -9.01 -6.61 -7.16
CA PHE A 233 -9.75 -7.06 -5.97
C PHE A 233 -10.63 -5.96 -5.39
N ASN A 234 -10.90 -4.88 -6.15
CA ASN A 234 -11.65 -3.69 -5.70
C ASN A 234 -11.02 -3.02 -4.47
N ILE A 235 -9.70 -3.10 -4.32
CA ILE A 235 -8.95 -2.42 -3.27
C ILE A 235 -8.32 -1.17 -3.90
N VAL A 236 -8.85 0.00 -3.54
CA VAL A 236 -8.40 1.31 -4.05
C VAL A 236 -8.00 2.16 -2.85
N VAL A 237 -6.69 2.21 -2.57
CA VAL A 237 -6.09 2.95 -1.44
C VAL A 237 -4.74 3.55 -1.82
#